data_AF-A0A0T1TE15-F1
#
_entry.id   AF-A0A0T1TE15-F1
#
_cell.length_a   1.000
_cell.length_b   1.000
_cell.length_c   1.000
_cell.angle_alpha   90.00
_cell.angle_beta   90.00
_cell.angle_gamma   90.00
#
_symmetry.space_group_name_H-M   'P 1'
#
loop_
_entity.id
_entity.type
_entity.pdbx_description
1 polymer ?
#
loop_
_entity_poly.entity_id
_entity_poly.type
_entity_poly.pdbx_seq_one_letter_code
_entity_poly.pdbx_strand_id
1 'polypeptide(L)'
;MTGVRQVDVLVVGAGPAGLATAARLAAAGAGRVEIVDRETQAGGAPRHGAHGGYGTLLHPLTGPAYARLLVTAARQAGATLRTGVTALDWAGPLALHTLGAEGPGTITARAVVLATGARERPRAARLVPGTRPAGVYTTGELQQAVHLYGQRIGTRAVVVGAQDVSYAAADTVRAAGATVVAMLTDLPGPQTAPARAAGSRLCHGTPLLTGATVAELLGRGRLSGVRVRHRDGRTAVLSCDTVVFTGDFVPDHELARRGGLALDPGTRGPAVDGALRTSRPGVFAVGSLLHAVESAATAVREGAHAAGAVTDHLAVTDHLAVTDPFAATDRFAATDRFAATRHLAGTDHRAGTGRPVGAERSGAVPLVVDPPLRWIAPNRVTTADRLPYVLRTATRLTRPVLRVTQNGRVLHRERLWTAALPNRTLRLPACWTHRVDPEGGPVHVSVLP
;
A
#
# COMPACT_ATOMS: atom_id res chain seq x y z
N MET A 1 33.43 6.39 -2.87
CA MET A 1 32.95 5.44 -3.91
C MET A 1 31.58 4.94 -3.48
N THR A 2 30.53 5.16 -4.27
CA THR A 2 29.20 4.58 -4.02
C THR A 2 29.28 3.07 -4.24
N GLY A 3 29.19 2.27 -3.17
CA GLY A 3 29.22 0.81 -3.30
C GLY A 3 28.03 0.30 -4.11
N VAL A 4 28.29 -0.47 -5.16
CA VAL A 4 27.24 -1.20 -5.91
C VAL A 4 27.00 -2.52 -5.20
N ARG A 5 25.77 -2.75 -4.76
CA ARG A 5 25.34 -3.97 -4.09
C ARG A 5 24.45 -4.79 -5.02
N GLN A 6 24.74 -6.09 -5.12
CA GLN A 6 23.98 -7.05 -5.92
C GLN A 6 23.22 -7.99 -4.98
N VAL A 7 21.94 -8.21 -5.27
CA VAL A 7 21.04 -9.13 -4.56
C VAL A 7 20.16 -9.87 -5.57
N ASP A 8 19.56 -11.00 -5.19
CA ASP A 8 18.59 -11.67 -6.07
C ASP A 8 17.23 -10.98 -5.97
N VAL A 9 16.79 -10.67 -4.74
CA VAL A 9 15.53 -9.96 -4.50
C VAL A 9 15.74 -8.78 -3.58
N LEU A 10 15.26 -7.61 -4.01
CA LEU A 10 15.17 -6.41 -3.18
C LEU A 10 13.72 -6.15 -2.79
N VAL A 11 13.43 -6.13 -1.49
CA VAL A 11 12.12 -5.74 -0.94
C VAL A 11 12.23 -4.35 -0.34
N VAL A 12 11.42 -3.41 -0.82
CA VAL A 12 11.40 -2.02 -0.34
C VAL A 12 10.24 -1.83 0.63
N GLY A 13 10.55 -1.78 1.91
CA GLY A 13 9.61 -1.65 3.03
C GLY A 13 9.56 -2.91 3.90
N ALA A 14 9.89 -2.75 5.19
CA ALA A 14 9.87 -3.79 6.22
C ALA A 14 8.59 -3.73 7.06
N GLY A 15 7.45 -3.44 6.41
CA GLY A 15 6.12 -3.65 6.97
C GLY A 15 5.65 -5.11 6.83
N PRO A 16 4.43 -5.44 7.27
CA PRO A 16 3.93 -6.82 7.27
C PRO A 16 3.99 -7.52 5.90
N ALA A 17 3.65 -6.83 4.81
CA ALA A 17 3.71 -7.39 3.47
C ALA A 17 5.15 -7.72 3.05
N GLY A 18 6.07 -6.74 3.15
CA GLY A 18 7.46 -6.93 2.75
C GLY A 18 8.18 -7.99 3.60
N LEU A 19 7.96 -8.00 4.92
CA LEU A 19 8.50 -9.02 5.81
C LEU A 19 7.99 -10.42 5.44
N ALA A 20 6.69 -10.57 5.13
CA ALA A 20 6.13 -11.84 4.72
C ALA A 20 6.66 -12.32 3.36
N THR A 21 6.77 -11.41 2.37
CA THR A 21 7.37 -11.73 1.07
C THR A 21 8.81 -12.21 1.23
N ALA A 22 9.62 -11.45 1.97
CA ALA A 22 11.02 -11.77 2.17
C ALA A 22 11.21 -13.09 2.93
N ALA A 23 10.44 -13.32 4.00
CA ALA A 23 10.47 -14.58 4.74
C ALA A 23 10.15 -15.77 3.83
N ARG A 24 9.12 -15.64 2.99
CA ARG A 24 8.68 -16.72 2.10
C ARG A 24 9.70 -17.02 1.01
N LEU A 25 10.30 -15.99 0.41
CA LEU A 25 11.33 -16.12 -0.61
C LEU A 25 12.64 -16.70 -0.06
N ALA A 26 13.09 -16.21 1.10
CA ALA A 26 14.30 -16.71 1.74
C ALA A 26 14.14 -18.19 2.14
N ALA A 27 13.00 -18.56 2.73
CA ALA A 27 12.68 -19.96 3.04
C ALA A 27 12.57 -20.87 1.79
N ALA A 28 12.24 -20.30 0.63
CA ALA A 28 12.18 -21.01 -0.64
C ALA A 28 13.55 -21.09 -1.36
N GLY A 29 14.62 -20.54 -0.77
CA GLY A 29 15.95 -20.56 -1.37
C GLY A 29 16.13 -19.63 -2.57
N ALA A 30 15.39 -18.51 -2.62
CA ALA A 30 15.45 -17.52 -3.71
C ALA A 30 16.76 -16.69 -3.75
N GLY A 31 17.88 -17.24 -3.27
CA GLY A 31 19.17 -16.57 -3.18
C GLY A 31 19.22 -15.47 -2.11
N ARG A 32 19.92 -14.38 -2.41
CA ARG A 32 20.11 -13.24 -1.51
C ARG A 32 18.87 -12.34 -1.54
N VAL A 33 18.03 -12.48 -0.51
CA VAL A 33 16.86 -11.62 -0.28
C VAL A 33 17.22 -10.51 0.71
N GLU A 34 17.17 -9.25 0.27
CA GLU A 34 17.46 -8.07 1.10
C GLU A 34 16.22 -7.17 1.23
N ILE A 35 15.91 -6.76 2.45
CA ILE A 35 14.85 -5.81 2.78
C ILE A 35 15.49 -4.48 3.18
N VAL A 36 15.06 -3.39 2.56
CA VAL A 36 15.41 -2.02 2.98
C VAL A 36 14.20 -1.29 3.53
N ASP A 37 14.37 -0.58 4.64
CA ASP A 37 13.34 0.28 5.22
C ASP A 37 13.95 1.60 5.70
N ARG A 38 13.25 2.70 5.45
CA ARG A 38 13.69 4.05 5.86
C ARG A 38 13.64 4.25 7.38
N GLU A 39 12.76 3.53 8.06
CA GLU A 39 12.58 3.60 9.50
C GLU A 39 13.74 2.91 10.21
N THR A 40 14.09 3.38 11.41
CA THR A 40 15.20 2.81 12.21
C THR A 40 14.90 1.41 12.74
N GLN A 41 13.62 1.03 12.85
CA GLN A 41 13.17 -0.29 13.26
C GLN A 41 12.14 -0.86 12.28
N ALA A 42 12.30 -2.13 11.94
CA ALA A 42 11.39 -2.87 11.08
C ALA A 42 10.09 -3.27 11.81
N GLY A 43 9.05 -3.52 11.03
CA GLY A 43 7.72 -3.91 11.51
C GLY A 43 6.60 -3.03 10.98
N GLY A 44 6.91 -1.92 10.31
CA GLY A 44 5.94 -1.00 9.72
C GLY A 44 4.94 -0.42 10.74
N ALA A 45 3.73 -0.13 10.27
CA ALA A 45 2.70 0.53 11.07
C ALA A 45 2.25 -0.22 12.35
N PRO A 46 2.20 -1.57 12.40
CA PRO A 46 1.85 -2.28 13.63
C PRO A 46 2.71 -1.92 14.86
N ARG A 47 3.95 -1.45 14.68
CA ARG A 47 4.83 -1.02 15.79
C ARG A 47 4.22 0.02 16.71
N HIS A 48 3.32 0.87 16.21
CA HIS A 48 2.71 1.95 16.99
C HIS A 48 1.23 1.68 17.34
N GLY A 49 0.62 0.62 16.80
CA GLY A 49 -0.76 0.21 17.12
C GLY A 49 -0.83 -0.64 18.40
N ALA A 50 -0.80 0.00 19.57
CA ALA A 50 -0.88 -0.66 20.88
C ALA A 50 -2.29 -1.19 21.23
N HIS A 51 -2.98 -1.79 20.25
CA HIS A 51 -4.28 -2.44 20.41
C HIS A 51 -4.20 -3.90 19.95
N GLY A 52 -5.21 -4.70 20.35
CA GLY A 52 -5.39 -6.06 19.85
C GLY A 52 -5.92 -6.11 18.42
N GLY A 53 -6.30 -7.30 17.95
CA GLY A 53 -6.76 -7.51 16.56
C GLY A 53 -5.66 -7.94 15.60
N TYR A 54 -4.47 -8.26 16.14
CA TYR A 54 -3.39 -8.95 15.44
C TYR A 54 -3.30 -10.41 15.92
N GLY A 55 -2.58 -11.24 15.16
CA GLY A 55 -2.45 -12.67 15.47
C GLY A 55 -3.69 -13.48 15.04
N THR A 56 -3.89 -14.63 15.69
CA THR A 56 -5.04 -15.51 15.45
C THR A 56 -6.00 -15.48 16.65
N LEU A 57 -7.19 -16.06 16.50
CA LEU A 57 -8.13 -16.18 17.63
C LEU A 57 -7.51 -16.94 18.82
N LEU A 58 -6.67 -17.94 18.54
CA LEU A 58 -6.01 -18.76 19.56
C LEU A 58 -4.75 -18.08 20.13
N HIS A 59 -4.15 -17.15 19.39
CA HIS A 59 -2.93 -16.45 19.78
C HIS A 59 -3.08 -14.96 19.45
N PRO A 60 -3.89 -14.22 20.22
CA PRO A 60 -4.09 -12.80 20.01
C PRO A 60 -2.82 -12.03 20.36
N LEU A 61 -2.47 -11.06 19.52
CA LEU A 61 -1.27 -10.24 19.68
C LEU A 61 -1.62 -8.75 19.64
N THR A 62 -0.76 -7.95 20.26
CA THR A 62 -0.70 -6.50 20.04
C THR A 62 0.05 -6.21 18.74
N GLY A 63 -0.12 -5.01 18.18
CA GLY A 63 0.62 -4.58 17.00
C GLY A 63 2.14 -4.71 17.14
N PRO A 64 2.77 -4.23 18.23
CA PRO A 64 4.21 -4.38 18.44
C PRO A 64 4.67 -5.83 18.57
N ALA A 65 3.89 -6.70 19.22
CA ALA A 65 4.21 -8.12 19.32
C ALA A 65 4.13 -8.80 17.95
N TYR A 66 3.11 -8.47 17.16
CA TYR A 66 2.95 -8.96 15.80
C TYR A 66 4.09 -8.50 14.87
N ALA A 67 4.50 -7.24 14.96
CA ALA A 67 5.65 -6.71 14.23
C ALA A 67 6.94 -7.48 14.55
N ARG A 68 7.23 -7.70 15.84
CA ARG A 68 8.41 -8.48 16.28
C ARG A 68 8.38 -9.91 15.74
N LEU A 69 7.21 -10.56 15.80
CA LEU A 69 7.04 -11.91 15.25
C LEU A 69 7.42 -11.98 13.77
N LEU A 70 6.92 -11.04 12.95
CA LEU A 70 7.22 -11.02 11.52
C LEU A 70 8.70 -10.71 11.22
N VAL A 71 9.31 -9.80 11.98
CA VAL A 71 10.74 -9.50 11.86
C VAL A 71 11.59 -10.71 12.19
N THR A 72 11.28 -11.41 13.29
CA THR A 72 11.97 -12.63 13.69
C THR A 72 11.82 -13.72 12.63
N ALA A 73 10.61 -13.95 12.11
CA ALA A 73 10.35 -14.94 11.08
C ALA A 73 11.15 -14.66 9.80
N ALA A 74 11.20 -13.40 9.33
CA ALA A 74 11.97 -13.04 8.14
C ALA A 74 13.49 -13.26 8.32
N ARG A 75 14.04 -12.88 9.48
CA ARG A 75 15.45 -13.11 9.79
C ARG A 75 15.79 -14.59 9.92
N GLN A 76 14.96 -15.37 10.61
CA GLN A 76 15.14 -16.81 10.76
C GLN A 76 15.05 -17.56 9.43
N ALA A 77 14.25 -17.07 8.48
CA ALA A 77 14.18 -17.59 7.12
C ALA A 77 15.42 -17.25 6.26
N GLY A 78 16.31 -16.37 6.72
CA GLY A 78 17.54 -15.99 6.01
C GLY A 78 17.49 -14.65 5.27
N ALA A 79 16.41 -13.87 5.40
CA ALA A 79 16.35 -12.55 4.78
C ALA A 79 17.28 -11.54 5.49
N THR A 80 18.04 -10.78 4.71
CA THR A 80 18.87 -9.66 5.22
C THR A 80 17.99 -8.43 5.41
N LEU A 81 18.01 -7.83 6.59
CA LEU A 81 17.19 -6.65 6.91
C LEU A 81 18.07 -5.44 7.21
N ARG A 82 17.91 -4.37 6.44
CA ARG A 82 18.62 -3.08 6.60
C ARG A 82 17.62 -1.95 6.85
N THR A 83 17.55 -1.52 8.09
CA THR A 83 16.76 -0.36 8.53
C THR A 83 17.56 0.94 8.42
N GLY A 84 16.89 2.08 8.44
CA GLY A 84 17.53 3.38 8.21
C GLY A 84 18.09 3.56 6.79
N VAL A 85 17.61 2.78 5.82
CA VAL A 85 18.01 2.85 4.42
C VAL A 85 16.80 3.26 3.59
N THR A 86 16.84 4.47 3.03
CA THR A 86 15.79 5.00 2.17
C THR A 86 16.09 4.70 0.71
N ALA A 87 15.18 4.04 0.01
CA ALA A 87 15.20 3.96 -1.45
C ALA A 87 14.68 5.30 -2.02
N LEU A 88 15.51 5.98 -2.81
CA LEU A 88 15.28 7.35 -3.28
C LEU A 88 14.68 7.37 -4.69
N ASP A 89 15.30 6.64 -5.61
CA ASP A 89 14.92 6.62 -7.03
C ASP A 89 15.43 5.36 -7.74
N TRP A 90 15.01 5.17 -8.99
CA TRP A 90 15.52 4.12 -9.86
C TRP A 90 16.86 4.49 -10.47
N ALA A 91 17.83 3.59 -10.35
CA ALA A 91 19.13 3.66 -11.00
C ALA A 91 19.16 2.85 -12.33
N GLY A 92 18.09 2.12 -12.61
CA GLY A 92 17.93 1.24 -13.77
C GLY A 92 16.62 0.46 -13.69
N PRO A 93 16.36 -0.51 -14.59
CA PRO A 93 15.12 -1.27 -14.62
C PRO A 93 14.81 -2.01 -13.30
N LEU A 94 15.85 -2.58 -12.68
CA LEU A 94 15.80 -3.36 -11.44
C LEU A 94 16.87 -2.90 -10.42
N ALA A 95 17.26 -1.63 -10.50
CA ALA A 95 18.24 -1.04 -9.60
C ALA A 95 17.67 0.23 -8.94
N LEU A 96 17.99 0.42 -7.65
CA LEU A 96 17.55 1.57 -6.85
C LEU A 96 18.74 2.32 -6.25
N HIS A 97 18.69 3.65 -6.32
CA HIS A 97 19.51 4.52 -5.49
C HIS A 97 18.99 4.50 -4.06
N THR A 98 19.91 4.40 -3.11
CA THR A 98 19.62 4.31 -1.68
C THR A 98 20.47 5.29 -0.89
N LEU A 99 19.96 5.72 0.26
CA LEU A 99 20.70 6.52 1.23
C LEU A 99 20.53 5.91 2.61
N GLY A 100 21.64 5.63 3.28
CA GLY A 100 21.66 5.19 4.67
C GLY A 100 22.83 5.80 5.43
N ALA A 101 23.10 5.30 6.64
CA ALA A 101 24.20 5.78 7.48
C ALA A 101 25.59 5.66 6.81
N GLU A 102 25.77 4.68 5.91
CA GLU A 102 26.99 4.47 5.13
C GLU A 102 27.13 5.46 3.94
N GLY A 103 26.16 6.36 3.76
CA GLY A 103 26.08 7.30 2.64
C GLY A 103 25.23 6.78 1.47
N PRO A 104 25.36 7.41 0.29
CA PRO A 104 24.62 7.02 -0.90
C PRO A 104 25.17 5.70 -1.48
N GLY A 105 24.27 4.85 -1.98
CA GLY A 105 24.62 3.59 -2.62
C GLY A 105 23.61 3.19 -3.69
N THR A 106 23.95 2.14 -4.45
CA THR A 106 23.06 1.57 -5.46
C THR A 106 22.88 0.08 -5.18
N ILE A 107 21.64 -0.38 -5.14
CA ILE A 107 21.30 -1.81 -5.04
C ILE A 107 20.69 -2.24 -6.36
N THR A 108 21.30 -3.23 -7.01
CA THR A 108 20.78 -3.90 -8.21
C THR A 108 20.24 -5.26 -7.80
N ALA A 109 19.07 -5.61 -8.33
CA ALA A 109 18.39 -6.86 -8.05
C ALA A 109 17.97 -7.58 -9.34
N ARG A 110 17.66 -8.87 -9.23
CA ARG A 110 16.99 -9.63 -10.29
C ARG A 110 15.46 -9.53 -10.20
N ALA A 111 14.93 -9.23 -9.02
CA ALA A 111 13.54 -8.85 -8.81
C ALA A 111 13.41 -7.76 -7.72
N VAL A 112 12.44 -6.86 -7.89
CA VAL A 112 12.13 -5.79 -6.92
C VAL A 112 10.68 -5.92 -6.46
N VAL A 113 10.46 -5.93 -5.14
CA VAL A 113 9.12 -5.91 -4.54
C VAL A 113 8.92 -4.58 -3.81
N LEU A 114 7.95 -3.79 -4.29
CA LEU A 114 7.54 -2.55 -3.64
C LEU A 114 6.50 -2.85 -2.55
N ALA A 115 6.89 -2.63 -1.29
CA ALA A 115 6.07 -2.84 -0.09
C ALA A 115 6.04 -1.57 0.80
N THR A 116 6.05 -0.40 0.17
CA THR A 116 6.20 0.92 0.82
C THR A 116 4.98 1.36 1.64
N GLY A 117 3.86 0.64 1.54
CA GLY A 117 2.66 0.89 2.34
C GLY A 117 1.87 2.12 1.90
N ALA A 118 1.26 2.80 2.86
CA ALA A 118 0.41 3.96 2.63
C ALA A 118 0.58 4.99 3.75
N ARG A 119 0.30 6.25 3.45
CA ARG A 119 0.33 7.39 4.38
C ARG A 119 -1.05 7.99 4.54
N GLU A 120 -1.40 8.35 5.76
CA GLU A 120 -2.63 9.11 6.03
C GLU A 120 -2.45 10.55 5.55
N ARG A 121 -3.43 11.11 4.84
CA ARG A 121 -3.38 12.48 4.36
C ARG A 121 -3.47 13.42 5.56
N PRO A 122 -2.43 14.24 5.80
CA PRO A 122 -2.50 15.24 6.86
C PRO A 122 -3.46 16.36 6.45
N ARG A 123 -3.75 17.25 7.40
CA ARG A 123 -4.53 18.48 7.20
C ARG A 123 -4.24 19.18 5.86
N ALA A 124 -2.95 19.43 5.56
CA ALA A 124 -2.55 20.18 4.37
C ALA A 124 -2.99 19.47 3.08
N ALA A 125 -2.83 18.14 3.02
CA ALA A 125 -3.27 17.35 1.87
C ALA A 125 -4.80 17.32 1.75
N ARG A 126 -5.55 17.52 2.85
CA ARG A 126 -7.03 17.61 2.86
C ARG A 126 -7.57 19.02 2.62
N LEU A 127 -6.68 20.01 2.41
CA LEU A 127 -7.03 21.43 2.18
C LEU A 127 -7.91 22.04 3.29
N VAL A 128 -7.74 21.60 4.54
CA VAL A 128 -8.49 22.17 5.68
C VAL A 128 -7.85 23.51 6.08
N PRO A 129 -8.59 24.64 5.96
CA PRO A 129 -8.04 25.97 6.19
C PRO A 129 -7.97 26.31 7.68
N GLY A 130 -7.47 27.51 7.98
CA GLY A 130 -7.33 28.06 9.33
C GLY A 130 -5.89 28.32 9.72
N THR A 131 -5.71 28.66 10.99
CA THR A 131 -4.41 28.90 11.64
C THR A 131 -3.49 27.67 11.57
N ARG A 132 -2.18 27.80 11.84
CA ARG A 132 -1.21 26.67 11.89
C ARG A 132 -0.76 26.32 13.33
N PRO A 133 -1.68 25.88 14.21
CA PRO A 133 -1.32 25.58 15.59
C PRO A 133 -0.69 24.19 15.74
N ALA A 134 0.02 24.00 16.86
CA ALA A 134 0.33 22.68 17.40
C ALA A 134 -0.95 21.96 17.86
N GLY A 135 -0.88 20.63 18.01
CA GLY A 135 -2.02 19.79 18.38
C GLY A 135 -2.77 19.19 17.19
N VAL A 136 -2.22 19.24 15.98
CA VAL A 136 -2.81 18.65 14.77
C VAL A 136 -2.03 17.37 14.42
N TYR A 137 -2.70 16.23 14.41
CA TYR A 137 -2.09 14.92 14.17
C TYR A 137 -2.83 14.14 13.09
N THR A 138 -2.13 13.24 12.42
CA THR A 138 -2.71 12.01 11.85
C THR A 138 -2.75 10.90 12.90
N THR A 139 -3.46 9.81 12.64
CA THR A 139 -3.51 8.64 13.53
C THR A 139 -2.13 8.04 13.76
N GLY A 140 -1.36 7.89 12.67
CA GLY A 140 0.00 7.35 12.74
C GLY A 140 0.94 8.22 13.58
N GLU A 141 0.93 9.53 13.36
CA GLU A 141 1.71 10.48 14.16
C GLU A 141 1.29 10.48 15.64
N LEU A 142 -0.02 10.47 15.91
CA LEU A 142 -0.56 10.40 17.27
C LEU A 142 -0.04 9.15 18.00
N GLN A 143 -0.15 7.99 17.36
CA GLN A 143 0.25 6.71 17.94
C GLN A 143 1.77 6.64 18.18
N GLN A 144 2.58 7.19 17.28
CA GLN A 144 4.02 7.28 17.51
C GLN A 144 4.34 8.24 18.67
N ALA A 145 3.74 9.43 18.68
CA ALA A 145 3.93 10.42 19.74
C ALA A 145 3.62 9.82 21.12
N VAL A 146 2.49 9.12 21.27
CA VAL A 146 2.06 8.54 22.54
C VAL A 146 2.84 7.27 22.88
N HIS A 147 2.83 6.25 22.00
CA HIS A 147 3.32 4.92 22.37
C HIS A 147 4.84 4.75 22.22
N LEU A 148 5.50 5.49 21.33
CA LEU A 148 6.95 5.39 21.13
C LEU A 148 7.72 6.46 21.92
N TYR A 149 7.16 7.68 21.99
CA TYR A 149 7.88 8.83 22.56
C TYR A 149 7.30 9.35 23.88
N GLY A 150 6.19 8.79 24.37
CA GLY A 150 5.56 9.21 25.64
C GLY A 150 5.14 10.68 25.65
N GLN A 151 4.87 11.27 24.49
CA GLN A 151 4.57 12.70 24.35
C GLN A 151 3.17 13.04 24.84
N ARG A 152 3.03 14.21 25.47
CA ARG A 152 1.74 14.79 25.82
C ARG A 152 1.10 15.43 24.59
N ILE A 153 -0.10 14.99 24.22
CA ILE A 153 -0.80 15.41 23.00
C ILE A 153 -1.75 16.60 23.20
N GLY A 154 -2.13 16.89 24.45
CA GLY A 154 -3.18 17.84 24.83
C GLY A 154 -4.12 17.23 25.87
N THR A 155 -5.26 17.86 26.09
CA THR A 155 -6.26 17.44 27.09
C THR A 155 -7.63 17.15 26.48
N ARG A 156 -7.93 17.73 25.32
CA ARG A 156 -9.25 17.69 24.67
C ARG A 156 -9.08 17.50 23.17
N ALA A 157 -9.42 16.33 22.67
CA ALA A 157 -9.26 15.99 21.25
C ALA A 157 -10.58 15.92 20.50
N VAL A 158 -10.54 16.34 19.23
CA VAL A 158 -11.55 15.99 18.22
C VAL A 158 -10.96 14.98 17.25
N VAL A 159 -11.69 13.91 16.93
CA VAL A 159 -11.24 12.89 15.97
C VAL A 159 -12.06 13.00 14.68
N VAL A 160 -11.40 13.24 13.56
CA VAL A 160 -12.02 13.34 12.23
C VAL A 160 -12.01 11.97 11.57
N GLY A 161 -13.15 11.32 11.50
CA GLY A 161 -13.39 10.01 10.90
C GLY A 161 -14.26 9.13 11.81
N ALA A 162 -14.78 8.04 11.24
CA ALA A 162 -15.58 7.05 11.96
C ALA A 162 -15.34 5.61 11.47
N GLN A 163 -14.12 5.31 11.00
CA GLN A 163 -13.65 3.97 10.62
C GLN A 163 -12.92 3.31 11.80
N ASP A 164 -12.58 2.02 11.69
CA ASP A 164 -11.84 1.28 12.74
C ASP A 164 -10.57 2.03 13.20
N VAL A 165 -9.82 2.63 12.27
CA VAL A 165 -8.64 3.46 12.57
C VAL A 165 -8.98 4.71 13.38
N SER A 166 -10.15 5.32 13.16
CA SER A 166 -10.64 6.48 13.93
C SER A 166 -10.90 6.11 15.38
N TYR A 167 -11.46 4.91 15.62
CA TYR A 167 -11.69 4.42 16.97
C TYR A 167 -10.38 4.05 17.67
N ALA A 168 -9.41 3.47 16.95
CA ALA A 168 -8.06 3.23 17.48
C ALA A 168 -7.33 4.54 17.84
N ALA A 169 -7.53 5.61 17.04
CA ALA A 169 -7.05 6.94 17.38
C ALA A 169 -7.70 7.48 18.66
N ALA A 170 -9.02 7.34 18.79
CA ALA A 170 -9.75 7.73 19.99
C ALA A 170 -9.29 6.97 21.24
N ASP A 171 -8.99 5.68 21.13
CA ASP A 171 -8.41 4.90 22.23
C ASP A 171 -7.01 5.40 22.60
N THR A 172 -6.19 5.75 21.61
CA THR A 172 -4.85 6.32 21.83
C THR A 172 -4.92 7.66 22.56
N VAL A 173 -5.87 8.52 22.20
CA VAL A 173 -6.13 9.78 22.93
C VAL A 173 -6.45 9.51 24.40
N ARG A 174 -7.35 8.53 24.66
CA ARG A 174 -7.73 8.17 26.03
C ARG A 174 -6.58 7.55 26.81
N ALA A 175 -5.77 6.69 26.19
CA ALA A 175 -4.58 6.11 26.79
C ALA A 175 -3.54 7.18 27.15
N ALA A 176 -3.49 8.29 26.41
CA ALA A 176 -2.67 9.46 26.73
C ALA A 176 -3.25 10.36 27.85
N GLY A 177 -4.41 9.99 28.43
CA GLY A 177 -5.08 10.75 29.49
C GLY A 177 -5.89 11.96 29.01
N ALA A 178 -6.17 12.05 27.70
CA ALA A 178 -6.96 13.13 27.12
C ALA A 178 -8.41 12.71 26.83
N THR A 179 -9.31 13.68 26.81
CA THR A 179 -10.74 13.47 26.54
C THR A 179 -11.02 13.61 25.05
N VAL A 180 -11.73 12.63 24.47
CA VAL A 180 -12.30 12.76 23.12
C VAL A 180 -13.62 13.51 23.20
N VAL A 181 -13.61 14.78 22.80
CA VAL A 181 -14.78 15.69 22.87
C VAL A 181 -15.85 15.28 21.85
N ALA A 182 -15.43 14.88 20.65
CA ALA A 182 -16.31 14.38 19.60
C ALA A 182 -15.53 13.60 18.55
N MET A 183 -16.23 12.68 17.89
CA MET A 183 -15.84 12.15 16.58
C MET A 183 -16.70 12.79 15.49
N LEU A 184 -16.15 12.99 14.29
CA LEU A 184 -16.85 13.61 13.16
C LEU A 184 -16.77 12.73 11.92
N THR A 185 -17.82 12.65 11.13
CA THR A 185 -17.79 12.03 9.80
C THR A 185 -18.74 12.75 8.85
N ASP A 186 -18.35 12.88 7.59
CA ASP A 186 -19.18 13.43 6.51
C ASP A 186 -20.27 12.45 6.05
N LEU A 187 -20.13 11.18 6.45
CA LEU A 187 -21.04 10.10 6.11
C LEU A 187 -22.25 10.05 7.06
N PRO A 188 -23.36 9.38 6.66
CA PRO A 188 -24.58 9.29 7.48
C PRO A 188 -24.43 8.45 8.77
N GLY A 189 -23.35 7.70 8.92
CA GLY A 189 -23.14 6.81 10.06
C GLY A 189 -21.68 6.37 10.15
N PRO A 190 -21.31 5.51 11.11
CA PRO A 190 -19.95 4.98 11.24
C PRO A 190 -19.63 3.86 10.22
N GLN A 191 -18.34 3.65 9.93
CA GLN A 191 -17.81 2.60 9.05
C GLN A 191 -17.06 1.54 9.88
N THR A 192 -17.66 1.12 10.99
CA THR A 192 -17.13 0.09 11.89
C THR A 192 -18.25 -0.89 12.28
N ALA A 193 -17.91 -1.91 13.06
CA ALA A 193 -18.91 -2.79 13.67
C ALA A 193 -19.84 -1.98 14.61
N PRO A 194 -21.16 -2.22 14.58
CA PRO A 194 -22.12 -1.49 15.43
C PRO A 194 -21.75 -1.54 16.93
N ALA A 195 -21.28 -2.69 17.42
CA ALA A 195 -20.83 -2.85 18.80
C ALA A 195 -19.66 -1.92 19.15
N ARG A 196 -18.71 -1.69 18.22
CA ARG A 196 -17.58 -0.79 18.44
C ARG A 196 -18.03 0.67 18.54
N ALA A 197 -18.90 1.09 17.64
CA ALA A 197 -19.49 2.44 17.67
C ALA A 197 -20.32 2.66 18.93
N ALA A 198 -21.17 1.69 19.30
CA ALA A 198 -21.98 1.74 20.51
C ALA A 198 -21.11 1.80 21.77
N GLY A 199 -20.06 0.98 21.87
CA GLY A 199 -19.13 1.01 23.00
C GLY A 199 -18.46 2.37 23.19
N SER A 200 -18.02 3.03 22.11
CA SER A 200 -17.45 4.39 22.23
C SER A 200 -18.46 5.42 22.73
N ARG A 201 -19.74 5.27 22.39
CA ARG A 201 -20.81 6.18 22.84
C ARG A 201 -21.24 5.89 24.28
N LEU A 202 -21.52 4.63 24.59
CA LEU A 202 -22.12 4.21 25.85
C LEU A 202 -21.10 4.15 26.99
N CYS A 203 -19.88 3.67 26.73
CA CYS A 203 -18.86 3.51 27.77
C CYS A 203 -18.00 4.77 27.96
N HIS A 204 -17.85 5.59 26.91
CA HIS A 204 -16.96 6.76 26.94
C HIS A 204 -17.68 8.09 26.68
N GLY A 205 -19.00 8.09 26.55
CA GLY A 205 -19.80 9.31 26.35
C GLY A 205 -19.44 10.10 25.09
N THR A 206 -18.72 9.51 24.14
CA THR A 206 -18.15 10.26 22.99
C THR A 206 -19.21 10.42 21.89
N PRO A 207 -19.66 11.64 21.57
CA PRO A 207 -20.63 11.85 20.51
C PRO A 207 -19.98 11.64 19.13
N LEU A 208 -20.77 11.08 18.20
CA LEU A 208 -20.42 10.99 16.77
C LEU A 208 -21.29 11.98 15.99
N LEU A 209 -20.66 13.02 15.45
CA LEU A 209 -21.30 14.01 14.58
C LEU A 209 -21.25 13.51 13.13
N THR A 210 -22.39 13.05 12.61
CA THR A 210 -22.54 12.58 11.23
C THR A 210 -22.90 13.73 10.29
N GLY A 211 -22.63 13.57 8.98
CA GLY A 211 -22.84 14.63 8.00
C GLY A 211 -22.09 15.92 8.32
N ALA A 212 -20.94 15.83 8.98
CA ALA A 212 -20.17 16.96 9.50
C ALA A 212 -18.71 16.92 9.03
N THR A 213 -18.17 18.08 8.68
CA THR A 213 -16.79 18.23 8.19
C THR A 213 -16.06 19.33 8.96
N VAL A 214 -14.74 19.22 9.09
CA VAL A 214 -13.93 20.32 9.63
C VAL A 214 -13.83 21.41 8.57
N ALA A 215 -14.37 22.59 8.89
CA ALA A 215 -14.31 23.76 8.03
C ALA A 215 -13.07 24.61 8.30
N GLU A 216 -12.59 24.69 9.55
CA GLU A 216 -11.44 25.53 9.90
C GLU A 216 -10.78 25.10 11.21
N LEU A 217 -9.45 25.25 11.31
CA LEU A 217 -8.69 25.10 12.55
C LEU A 217 -8.41 26.46 13.22
N LEU A 218 -8.72 26.57 14.52
CA LEU A 218 -8.61 27.80 15.30
C LEU A 218 -7.50 27.69 16.36
N GLY A 219 -6.76 28.78 16.56
CA GLY A 219 -5.75 28.90 17.61
C GLY A 219 -4.41 29.44 17.13
N ARG A 220 -3.74 30.26 17.96
CA ARG A 220 -2.37 30.74 17.69
C ARG A 220 -1.41 30.01 18.60
N GLY A 221 -0.35 29.44 18.05
CA GLY A 221 0.59 28.59 18.79
C GLY A 221 0.04 27.18 19.05
N ARG A 222 -1.09 27.05 19.76
CA ARG A 222 -1.78 25.78 20.03
C ARG A 222 -3.24 25.84 19.60
N LEU A 223 -3.81 24.69 19.26
CA LEU A 223 -5.20 24.58 18.85
C LEU A 223 -6.09 25.00 20.03
N SER A 224 -7.10 25.80 19.76
CA SER A 224 -8.12 26.19 20.74
C SER A 224 -9.52 25.71 20.35
N GLY A 225 -9.71 25.35 19.08
CA GLY A 225 -10.91 24.67 18.63
C GLY A 225 -10.92 24.35 17.15
N VAL A 226 -11.96 23.65 16.75
CA VAL A 226 -12.25 23.33 15.34
C VAL A 226 -13.63 23.85 14.97
N ARG A 227 -13.72 24.59 13.87
CA ARG A 227 -15.00 24.95 13.28
C ARG A 227 -15.48 23.78 12.44
N VAL A 228 -16.67 23.29 12.74
CA VAL A 228 -17.33 22.19 12.06
C VAL A 228 -18.47 22.76 11.22
N ARG A 229 -18.65 22.24 10.01
CA ARG A 229 -19.78 22.53 9.12
C ARG A 229 -20.62 21.28 8.92
N HIS A 230 -21.91 21.40 9.19
CA HIS A 230 -22.91 20.36 8.96
C HIS A 230 -23.41 20.41 7.51
N ARG A 231 -24.00 19.30 7.04
CA ARG A 231 -24.55 19.18 5.68
C ARG A 231 -25.63 20.20 5.37
N ASP A 232 -26.39 20.64 6.37
CA ASP A 232 -27.41 21.69 6.27
C ASP A 232 -26.83 23.12 6.23
N GLY A 233 -25.50 23.25 6.22
CA GLY A 233 -24.81 24.54 6.16
C GLY A 233 -24.54 25.18 7.52
N ARG A 234 -25.14 24.68 8.61
CA ARG A 234 -24.88 25.21 9.96
C ARG A 234 -23.43 25.00 10.35
N THR A 235 -22.87 25.94 11.10
CA THR A 235 -21.52 25.84 11.65
C THR A 235 -21.54 25.90 13.16
N ALA A 236 -20.60 25.19 13.79
CA ALA A 236 -20.39 25.19 15.22
C ALA A 236 -18.88 25.14 15.51
N VAL A 237 -18.47 25.67 16.66
CA VAL A 237 -17.08 25.57 17.12
C VAL A 237 -17.01 24.57 18.26
N LEU A 238 -16.15 23.56 18.11
CA LEU A 238 -15.83 22.62 19.17
C LEU A 238 -14.54 23.08 19.84
N SER A 239 -14.59 23.39 21.14
CA SER A 239 -13.39 23.71 21.92
C SER A 239 -12.56 22.45 22.17
N CYS A 240 -11.33 22.46 21.64
CA CYS A 240 -10.37 21.37 21.75
C CYS A 240 -8.94 21.89 21.53
N ASP A 241 -7.97 21.20 22.12
CA ASP A 241 -6.55 21.52 21.98
C ASP A 241 -5.77 20.47 21.16
N THR A 242 -6.47 19.43 20.71
CA THR A 242 -5.97 18.41 19.80
C THR A 242 -7.00 18.10 18.71
N VAL A 243 -6.56 17.88 17.48
CA VAL A 243 -7.37 17.31 16.39
C VAL A 243 -6.61 16.19 15.70
N VAL A 244 -7.29 15.07 15.45
CA VAL A 244 -6.71 13.90 14.79
C VAL A 244 -7.43 13.63 13.48
N PHE A 245 -6.73 13.79 12.36
CA PHE A 245 -7.24 13.51 11.02
C PHE A 245 -7.06 12.03 10.69
N THR A 246 -8.17 11.29 10.56
CA THR A 246 -8.14 9.84 10.34
C THR A 246 -8.80 9.45 9.01
N GLY A 247 -8.55 8.23 8.53
CA GLY A 247 -9.41 7.56 7.54
C GLY A 247 -9.22 7.88 6.06
N ASP A 248 -8.33 8.81 5.70
CA ASP A 248 -8.03 9.17 4.31
C ASP A 248 -6.57 8.89 4.02
N PHE A 249 -6.29 7.86 3.21
CA PHE A 249 -4.95 7.35 2.98
C PHE A 249 -4.59 7.37 1.50
N VAL A 250 -3.33 7.68 1.22
CA VAL A 250 -2.73 7.61 -0.11
C VAL A 250 -1.63 6.55 -0.07
N PRO A 251 -1.55 5.66 -1.06
CA PRO A 251 -0.40 4.76 -1.19
C PRO A 251 0.93 5.51 -1.19
N ASP A 252 1.98 4.95 -0.61
CA ASP A 252 3.33 5.53 -0.69
C ASP A 252 3.98 5.19 -2.04
N HIS A 253 3.35 5.70 -3.11
CA HIS A 253 3.59 5.32 -4.51
C HIS A 253 4.69 6.13 -5.22
N GLU A 254 5.50 6.89 -4.49
CA GLU A 254 6.45 7.82 -5.11
C GLU A 254 7.50 7.07 -5.95
N LEU A 255 8.01 5.94 -5.46
CA LEU A 255 8.92 5.07 -6.23
C LEU A 255 8.25 4.47 -7.46
N ALA A 256 6.97 4.08 -7.36
CA ALA A 256 6.24 3.56 -8.51
C ALA A 256 6.03 4.64 -9.59
N ARG A 257 5.68 5.86 -9.18
CA ARG A 257 5.51 7.01 -10.08
C ARG A 257 6.83 7.40 -10.76
N ARG A 258 7.91 7.52 -9.99
CA ARG A 258 9.25 7.82 -10.54
C ARG A 258 9.75 6.73 -11.48
N GLY A 259 9.40 5.48 -11.20
CA GLY A 259 9.67 4.35 -12.09
C GLY A 259 8.76 4.26 -13.32
N GLY A 260 7.83 5.20 -13.53
CA GLY A 260 6.91 5.13 -14.67
C GLY A 260 6.06 3.86 -14.69
N LEU A 261 5.79 3.25 -13.53
CA LEU A 261 4.88 2.12 -13.45
C LEU A 261 3.45 2.61 -13.74
N ALA A 262 2.66 1.78 -14.43
CA ALA A 262 1.25 2.07 -14.61
C ALA A 262 0.58 2.18 -13.23
N LEU A 263 -0.14 3.27 -12.98
CA LEU A 263 -0.89 3.49 -11.76
C LEU A 263 -2.39 3.31 -12.01
N ASP A 264 -3.07 2.75 -11.03
CA ASP A 264 -4.52 2.69 -11.02
C ASP A 264 -5.11 4.03 -10.55
N PRO A 265 -6.05 4.65 -11.28
CA PRO A 265 -6.63 5.92 -10.84
C PRO A 265 -7.48 5.79 -9.57
N GLY A 266 -8.10 4.63 -9.33
CA GLY A 266 -9.02 4.41 -8.20
C GLY A 266 -8.29 4.21 -6.87
N THR A 267 -7.40 3.21 -6.81
CA THR A 267 -6.57 2.95 -5.63
C THR A 267 -5.44 3.97 -5.47
N ARG A 268 -5.00 4.58 -6.58
CA ARG A 268 -3.79 5.39 -6.73
C ARG A 268 -2.49 4.59 -6.58
N GLY A 269 -2.55 3.28 -6.39
CA GLY A 269 -1.38 2.41 -6.30
C GLY A 269 -0.86 1.97 -7.67
N PRO A 270 0.26 1.23 -7.72
CA PRO A 270 0.67 0.52 -8.93
C PRO A 270 -0.45 -0.41 -9.41
N ALA A 271 -0.72 -0.41 -10.71
CA ALA A 271 -1.62 -1.36 -11.32
C ALA A 271 -0.96 -2.75 -11.35
N VAL A 272 -1.68 -3.75 -10.86
CA VAL A 272 -1.18 -5.13 -10.74
C VAL A 272 -2.18 -6.18 -11.22
N ASP A 273 -1.65 -7.29 -11.70
CA ASP A 273 -2.42 -8.50 -12.01
C ASP A 273 -2.69 -9.37 -10.76
N GLY A 274 -3.39 -10.50 -10.92
CA GLY A 274 -3.67 -11.43 -9.83
C GLY A 274 -2.44 -12.11 -9.22
N ALA A 275 -1.28 -12.03 -9.86
CA ALA A 275 0.02 -12.48 -9.33
C ALA A 275 0.83 -11.33 -8.70
N LEU A 276 0.25 -10.13 -8.62
CA LEU A 276 0.83 -8.91 -8.07
C LEU A 276 2.03 -8.37 -8.88
N ARG A 277 2.09 -8.70 -10.19
CA ARG A 277 3.07 -8.16 -11.14
C ARG A 277 2.64 -6.77 -11.59
N THR A 278 3.59 -5.84 -11.67
CA THR A 278 3.34 -4.49 -12.20
C THR A 278 3.47 -4.47 -13.73
N SER A 279 3.37 -3.28 -14.34
CA SER A 279 3.64 -3.10 -15.77
C SER A 279 5.10 -3.31 -16.18
N ARG A 280 6.04 -3.38 -15.21
CA ARG A 280 7.46 -3.62 -15.47
C ARG A 280 7.83 -5.06 -15.10
N PRO A 281 8.40 -5.85 -16.04
CA PRO A 281 8.92 -7.18 -15.72
C PRO A 281 9.93 -7.14 -14.57
N GLY A 282 9.85 -8.13 -13.68
CA GLY A 282 10.70 -8.21 -12.48
C GLY A 282 10.34 -7.24 -11.35
N VAL A 283 9.30 -6.39 -11.52
CA VAL A 283 8.81 -5.49 -10.46
C VAL A 283 7.40 -5.88 -10.02
N PHE A 284 7.26 -6.06 -8.71
CA PHE A 284 6.04 -6.48 -8.02
C PHE A 284 5.63 -5.42 -6.99
N ALA A 285 4.36 -5.39 -6.61
CA ALA A 285 3.88 -4.47 -5.56
C ALA A 285 2.90 -5.20 -4.63
N VAL A 286 2.99 -4.93 -3.32
CA VAL A 286 2.23 -5.68 -2.30
C VAL A 286 1.71 -4.82 -1.16
N GLY A 287 0.69 -5.33 -0.46
CA GLY A 287 0.19 -4.75 0.78
C GLY A 287 -0.50 -3.40 0.57
N SER A 288 -0.43 -2.53 1.57
CA SER A 288 -1.17 -1.25 1.56
C SER A 288 -0.76 -0.27 0.45
N LEU A 289 0.33 -0.55 -0.28
CA LEU A 289 0.68 0.16 -1.51
C LEU A 289 -0.34 -0.07 -2.63
N LEU A 290 -0.95 -1.26 -2.68
CA LEU A 290 -1.97 -1.60 -3.68
C LEU A 290 -3.33 -1.03 -3.32
N HIS A 291 -3.71 -1.14 -2.06
CA HIS A 291 -4.97 -0.62 -1.54
C HIS A 291 -4.83 -0.30 -0.06
N ALA A 292 -5.07 0.95 0.31
CA ALA A 292 -4.76 1.43 1.65
C ALA A 292 -5.77 0.91 2.70
N VAL A 293 -5.26 0.65 3.90
CA VAL A 293 -6.05 0.36 5.12
C VAL A 293 -6.77 -0.98 5.08
N GLU A 294 -6.07 -2.05 4.70
CA GLU A 294 -6.48 -3.42 5.01
C GLU A 294 -5.87 -3.91 6.30
N SER A 295 -6.35 -5.05 6.81
CA SER A 295 -5.77 -5.68 8.00
C SER A 295 -4.32 -6.12 7.73
N ALA A 296 -3.50 -6.13 8.78
CA ALA A 296 -2.12 -6.61 8.68
C ALA A 296 -2.05 -8.07 8.18
N ALA A 297 -3.06 -8.88 8.50
CA ALA A 297 -3.20 -10.25 8.00
C ALA A 297 -3.42 -10.28 6.47
N THR A 298 -4.20 -9.36 5.90
CA THR A 298 -4.30 -9.23 4.44
C THR A 298 -2.96 -8.88 3.82
N ALA A 299 -2.24 -7.90 4.39
CA ALA A 299 -0.92 -7.51 3.91
C ALA A 299 0.08 -8.68 3.92
N VAL A 300 0.10 -9.50 4.98
CA VAL A 300 0.93 -10.72 5.05
C VAL A 300 0.55 -11.74 3.99
N ARG A 301 -0.74 -11.98 3.75
CA ARG A 301 -1.20 -12.93 2.72
C ARG A 301 -0.80 -12.49 1.32
N GLU A 302 -0.96 -11.21 1.00
CA GLU A 302 -0.55 -10.66 -0.29
C GLU A 302 0.97 -10.74 -0.48
N GLY A 303 1.72 -10.40 0.59
CA GLY A 303 3.17 -10.54 0.57
C GLY A 303 3.63 -11.98 0.33
N ALA A 304 3.02 -12.94 1.02
CA ALA A 304 3.31 -14.37 0.84
C ALA A 304 2.88 -14.89 -0.55
N HIS A 305 1.78 -14.37 -1.10
CA HIS A 305 1.29 -14.73 -2.44
C HIS A 305 2.24 -14.27 -3.55
N ALA A 306 2.74 -13.03 -3.47
CA ALA A 306 3.69 -12.49 -4.46
C ALA A 306 4.98 -13.32 -4.57
N ALA A 307 5.38 -14.03 -3.51
CA ALA A 307 6.61 -14.81 -3.50
C ALA A 307 6.65 -15.87 -4.62
N GLY A 308 5.52 -16.52 -4.94
CA GLY A 308 5.48 -17.50 -6.03
C GLY A 308 5.81 -16.86 -7.38
N ALA A 309 5.18 -15.74 -7.68
CA ALA A 309 5.39 -15.01 -8.93
C ALA A 309 6.81 -14.44 -9.08
N VAL A 310 7.44 -14.06 -7.96
CA VAL A 310 8.85 -13.66 -7.90
C VAL A 310 9.77 -14.85 -8.18
N THR A 311 9.53 -16.01 -7.54
CA THR A 311 10.31 -17.23 -7.79
C THR A 311 10.23 -17.67 -9.26
N ASP A 312 9.03 -17.65 -9.85
CA ASP A 312 8.83 -17.98 -11.27
C ASP A 312 9.66 -17.04 -12.17
N HIS A 313 9.69 -15.74 -11.85
CA HIS A 313 10.49 -14.76 -12.60
C HIS A 313 11.99 -15.04 -12.50
N LEU A 314 12.49 -15.35 -11.29
CA LEU A 314 13.90 -15.70 -11.10
C LEU A 314 14.27 -16.94 -11.91
N ALA A 315 13.44 -18.00 -11.88
CA ALA A 315 13.68 -19.21 -12.67
C ALA A 315 13.76 -18.94 -14.17
N VAL A 316 12.86 -18.11 -14.73
CA VAL A 316 12.92 -17.71 -16.14
C VAL A 316 14.22 -16.95 -16.45
N THR A 317 14.62 -16.01 -15.59
CA THR A 317 15.89 -15.28 -15.79
C THR A 317 17.12 -16.18 -15.72
N ASP A 318 17.12 -17.20 -14.86
CA ASP A 318 18.20 -18.19 -14.79
C ASP A 318 18.25 -19.04 -16.06
N HIS A 319 17.10 -19.50 -16.55
CA HIS A 319 17.03 -20.25 -17.80
C HIS A 319 17.53 -19.43 -19.00
N LEU A 320 17.16 -18.15 -19.11
CA LEU A 320 17.63 -17.26 -20.17
C LEU A 320 19.14 -16.97 -20.07
N ALA A 321 19.67 -16.85 -18.85
CA ALA A 321 21.12 -16.67 -18.63
C ALA A 321 21.93 -17.92 -19.01
N VAL A 322 21.35 -19.12 -18.89
CA VAL A 322 21.99 -20.40 -19.27
C VAL A 322 21.90 -20.65 -20.78
N THR A 323 20.84 -20.17 -21.45
CA THR A 323 20.62 -20.41 -22.89
C THR A 323 21.15 -19.33 -23.82
N ASP A 324 21.70 -18.22 -23.29
CA ASP A 324 22.42 -17.23 -24.08
C ASP A 324 23.89 -17.65 -24.30
N PRO A 325 24.29 -18.11 -25.51
CA PRO A 325 25.66 -18.53 -25.79
C PRO A 325 26.68 -17.37 -25.74
N PHE A 326 26.25 -16.11 -25.65
CA PHE A 326 27.12 -14.94 -25.52
C PHE A 326 27.26 -14.42 -24.08
N ALA A 327 26.39 -14.81 -23.14
CA ALA A 327 26.50 -14.39 -21.73
C ALA A 327 27.63 -15.13 -20.98
N ALA A 328 28.09 -16.28 -21.49
CA ALA A 328 29.19 -17.05 -20.91
C ALA A 328 30.58 -16.44 -21.19
N THR A 329 30.70 -15.49 -22.13
CA THR A 329 32.00 -14.98 -22.59
C THR A 329 32.55 -13.84 -21.73
N ASP A 330 31.72 -13.20 -20.90
CA ASP A 330 32.12 -12.05 -20.07
C ASP A 330 32.86 -12.43 -18.76
N ARG A 331 33.07 -13.73 -18.52
CA ARG A 331 33.89 -14.22 -17.39
C ARG A 331 35.38 -14.38 -17.71
N PHE A 332 35.81 -14.13 -18.94
CA PHE A 332 37.22 -14.28 -19.36
C PHE A 332 37.89 -13.01 -19.89
N ALA A 333 37.19 -11.88 -20.03
CA ALA A 333 37.78 -10.61 -20.44
C ALA A 333 38.32 -9.80 -19.24
N ALA A 334 39.21 -10.41 -18.45
CA ALA A 334 40.00 -9.72 -17.44
C ALA A 334 41.49 -10.05 -17.57
N THR A 335 41.98 -10.11 -18.81
CA THR A 335 43.41 -10.02 -19.15
C THR A 335 43.51 -9.72 -20.64
N ASP A 336 43.59 -8.45 -21.02
CA ASP A 336 44.78 -7.99 -21.72
C ASP A 336 44.83 -6.46 -21.86
N ARG A 337 46.02 -5.92 -21.61
CA ARG A 337 46.43 -4.57 -21.97
C ARG A 337 46.95 -4.64 -23.40
N PHE A 338 46.50 -3.77 -24.30
CA PHE A 338 47.32 -2.90 -25.17
C PHE A 338 46.46 -2.22 -26.24
N ALA A 339 46.90 -1.02 -26.61
CA ALA A 339 46.26 -0.04 -27.48
C ALA A 339 46.29 -0.40 -28.98
N ALA A 340 45.34 0.16 -29.74
CA ALA A 340 45.63 0.75 -31.06
C ALA A 340 44.46 1.63 -31.57
N THR A 341 44.82 2.87 -31.88
CA THR A 341 44.06 3.87 -32.63
C THR A 341 43.88 3.45 -34.10
N ARG A 342 42.69 3.65 -34.68
CA ARG A 342 42.55 4.04 -36.11
C ARG A 342 41.19 4.69 -36.39
N HIS A 343 41.28 5.73 -37.22
CA HIS A 343 40.24 6.63 -37.69
C HIS A 343 39.65 6.16 -39.04
N LEU A 344 38.59 6.87 -39.45
CA LEU A 344 37.84 6.89 -40.73
C LEU A 344 36.67 5.90 -40.82
N ALA A 345 35.51 6.18 -41.43
CA ALA A 345 34.71 7.37 -41.75
C ALA A 345 33.55 6.83 -42.63
N GLY A 346 32.31 7.26 -42.36
CA GLY A 346 31.22 7.38 -43.34
C GLY A 346 30.58 6.11 -43.91
N THR A 347 29.28 5.91 -43.62
CA THR A 347 28.20 5.98 -44.64
C THR A 347 26.82 5.89 -43.97
N ASP A 348 25.92 6.78 -44.42
CA ASP A 348 24.48 6.77 -44.18
C ASP A 348 23.82 5.43 -44.53
N HIS A 349 22.88 4.95 -43.70
CA HIS A 349 21.62 4.39 -44.20
C HIS A 349 20.53 4.22 -43.13
N ARG A 350 19.41 4.91 -43.41
CA ARG A 350 17.99 4.50 -43.26
C ARG A 350 17.51 4.08 -41.87
N ALA A 351 16.64 4.94 -41.33
CA ALA A 351 15.68 4.66 -40.27
C ALA A 351 14.80 3.43 -40.62
N GLY A 352 15.19 2.27 -40.09
CA GLY A 352 14.31 1.12 -39.98
C GLY A 352 13.44 1.26 -38.75
N THR A 353 12.12 1.29 -38.94
CA THR A 353 11.12 1.13 -37.89
C THR A 353 11.20 -0.28 -37.32
N GLY A 354 12.18 -0.51 -36.44
CA GLY A 354 12.33 -1.73 -35.66
C GLY A 354 11.33 -1.72 -34.52
N ARG A 355 10.19 -2.38 -34.72
CA ARG A 355 9.26 -2.76 -33.65
C ARG A 355 10.05 -3.60 -32.63
N PRO A 356 10.10 -3.22 -31.34
CA PRO A 356 10.88 -3.98 -30.37
C PRO A 356 10.29 -5.39 -30.23
N VAL A 357 11.12 -6.38 -30.55
CA VAL A 357 10.87 -7.80 -30.32
C VAL A 357 11.00 -8.04 -28.82
N GLY A 358 9.98 -8.66 -28.21
CA GLY A 358 10.08 -9.21 -26.85
C GLY A 358 9.43 -8.41 -25.72
N ALA A 359 8.35 -7.67 -25.95
CA ALA A 359 7.42 -7.37 -24.86
C ALA A 359 6.42 -8.54 -24.78
N GLU A 360 6.64 -9.49 -23.86
CA GLU A 360 5.56 -10.39 -23.45
C GLU A 360 4.38 -9.51 -23.06
N ARG A 361 3.34 -9.50 -23.89
CA ARG A 361 2.05 -8.95 -23.49
C ARG A 361 1.60 -9.81 -22.33
N SER A 362 1.81 -9.33 -21.11
CA SER A 362 1.09 -9.80 -19.93
C SER A 362 -0.37 -9.82 -20.36
N GLY A 363 -0.94 -11.00 -20.60
CA GLY A 363 -2.33 -11.23 -21.04
C GLY A 363 -3.37 -10.81 -20.01
N ALA A 364 -2.99 -9.89 -19.12
CA ALA A 364 -3.84 -9.25 -18.14
C ALA A 364 -4.52 -8.04 -18.79
N VAL A 365 -5.84 -8.04 -18.81
CA VAL A 365 -6.63 -6.89 -19.28
C VAL A 365 -6.97 -5.97 -18.11
N PRO A 366 -7.20 -4.67 -18.32
CA PRO A 366 -7.63 -3.77 -17.25
C PRO A 366 -8.95 -4.23 -16.63
N LEU A 367 -9.04 -4.21 -15.30
CA LEU A 367 -10.25 -4.46 -14.52
C LEU A 367 -10.66 -3.16 -13.84
N VAL A 368 -11.75 -2.57 -14.32
CA VAL A 368 -12.25 -1.27 -13.86
C VAL A 368 -13.60 -1.41 -13.17
N VAL A 369 -13.97 -0.41 -12.39
CA VAL A 369 -15.27 -0.38 -11.70
C VAL A 369 -16.08 0.84 -12.11
N ASP A 370 -17.39 0.66 -12.17
CA ASP A 370 -18.33 1.73 -12.45
C ASP A 370 -18.90 2.31 -11.14
N PRO A 371 -19.19 3.62 -11.06
CA PRO A 371 -19.86 4.21 -9.90
C PRO A 371 -21.14 3.44 -9.54
N PRO A 372 -21.44 3.25 -8.24
CA PRO A 372 -20.81 3.88 -7.06
C PRO A 372 -19.57 3.16 -6.51
N LEU A 373 -19.06 2.13 -7.18
CA LEU A 373 -17.79 1.51 -6.80
C LEU A 373 -16.64 2.51 -7.02
N ARG A 374 -15.66 2.52 -6.11
CA ARG A 374 -14.52 3.44 -6.15
C ARG A 374 -13.29 2.85 -6.80
N TRP A 375 -13.00 1.60 -6.48
CA TRP A 375 -11.82 0.89 -6.96
C TRP A 375 -11.96 -0.61 -6.72
N ILE A 376 -11.13 -1.38 -7.42
CA ILE A 376 -10.90 -2.81 -7.25
C ILE A 376 -9.40 -3.09 -7.26
N ALA A 377 -8.95 -4.10 -6.52
CA ALA A 377 -7.58 -4.59 -6.53
C ALA A 377 -7.56 -6.12 -6.37
N PRO A 378 -6.71 -6.87 -7.09
CA PRO A 378 -5.94 -6.45 -8.27
C PRO A 378 -6.82 -5.79 -9.35
N ASN A 379 -6.22 -4.91 -10.15
CA ASN A 379 -6.94 -4.07 -11.13
C ASN A 379 -6.53 -4.37 -12.57
N ARG A 380 -5.78 -5.45 -12.76
CA ARG A 380 -5.65 -6.16 -14.02
C ARG A 380 -6.04 -7.61 -13.76
N VAL A 381 -6.70 -8.23 -14.73
CA VAL A 381 -7.21 -9.61 -14.61
C VAL A 381 -6.59 -10.50 -15.67
N THR A 382 -6.07 -11.65 -15.26
CA THR A 382 -5.69 -12.76 -16.14
C THR A 382 -6.68 -13.91 -16.02
N THR A 383 -6.71 -14.77 -17.02
CA THR A 383 -7.50 -16.03 -16.99
C THR A 383 -6.99 -17.02 -15.93
N ALA A 384 -5.76 -16.85 -15.45
CA ALA A 384 -5.12 -17.70 -14.45
C ALA A 384 -5.35 -17.22 -13.01
N ASP A 385 -6.02 -16.09 -12.79
CA ASP A 385 -6.22 -15.52 -11.46
C ASP A 385 -7.11 -16.43 -10.60
N ARG A 386 -6.64 -16.75 -9.39
CA ARG A 386 -7.30 -17.66 -8.44
C ARG A 386 -7.69 -17.02 -7.11
N LEU A 387 -7.08 -15.90 -6.77
CA LEU A 387 -7.36 -15.20 -5.52
C LEU A 387 -8.50 -14.19 -5.68
N PRO A 388 -9.32 -13.98 -4.63
CA PRO A 388 -10.41 -13.02 -4.69
C PRO A 388 -9.90 -11.60 -4.85
N TYR A 389 -10.71 -10.78 -5.53
CA TYR A 389 -10.52 -9.34 -5.64
C TYR A 389 -11.14 -8.63 -4.44
N VAL A 390 -10.55 -7.50 -4.06
CA VAL A 390 -11.09 -6.57 -3.07
C VAL A 390 -11.57 -5.30 -3.73
N LEU A 391 -12.72 -4.78 -3.31
CA LEU A 391 -13.27 -3.54 -3.85
C LEU A 391 -13.96 -2.72 -2.76
N ARG A 392 -14.09 -1.40 -2.97
CA ARG A 392 -14.81 -0.49 -2.06
C ARG A 392 -15.83 0.35 -2.82
N THR A 393 -16.90 0.74 -2.11
CA THR A 393 -17.96 1.62 -2.61
C THR A 393 -17.87 3.02 -2.00
N ALA A 394 -18.33 4.02 -2.74
CA ALA A 394 -18.45 5.41 -2.28
C ALA A 394 -19.70 5.65 -1.43
N THR A 395 -20.75 4.86 -1.63
CA THR A 395 -22.05 5.02 -0.99
C THR A 395 -22.48 3.70 -0.35
N ARG A 396 -23.46 3.77 0.55
CA ARG A 396 -24.06 2.57 1.12
C ARG A 396 -24.91 1.87 0.06
N LEU A 397 -24.70 0.57 -0.10
CA LEU A 397 -25.51 -0.27 -1.00
C LEU A 397 -26.24 -1.33 -0.17
N THR A 398 -27.55 -1.43 -0.35
CA THR A 398 -28.40 -2.38 0.37
C THR A 398 -28.52 -3.65 -0.47
N ARG A 399 -27.85 -4.73 -0.05
CA ARG A 399 -27.84 -6.03 -0.74
C ARG A 399 -27.51 -5.93 -2.25
N PRO A 400 -26.38 -5.30 -2.62
CA PRO A 400 -26.06 -5.05 -4.02
C PRO A 400 -25.88 -6.35 -4.80
N VAL A 401 -26.15 -6.28 -6.11
CA VAL A 401 -25.77 -7.33 -7.05
C VAL A 401 -24.59 -6.83 -7.86
N LEU A 402 -23.43 -7.45 -7.66
CA LEU A 402 -22.25 -7.20 -8.47
C LEU A 402 -22.41 -7.88 -9.83
N ARG A 403 -22.04 -7.18 -10.89
CA ARG A 403 -22.05 -7.68 -12.27
C ARG A 403 -20.69 -7.43 -12.89
N VAL A 404 -20.11 -8.48 -13.47
CA VAL A 404 -18.84 -8.42 -14.20
C VAL A 404 -19.12 -8.59 -15.69
N THR A 405 -18.65 -7.66 -16.51
CA THR A 405 -18.88 -7.65 -17.96
C THR A 405 -17.63 -7.33 -18.75
N GLN A 406 -17.54 -7.83 -19.97
CA GLN A 406 -16.50 -7.47 -20.94
C GLN A 406 -17.13 -7.40 -22.33
N ASN A 407 -16.94 -6.31 -23.07
CA ASN A 407 -17.51 -6.11 -24.41
C ASN A 407 -19.03 -6.41 -24.47
N GLY A 408 -19.79 -6.00 -23.45
CA GLY A 408 -21.23 -6.27 -23.34
C GLY A 408 -21.62 -7.68 -22.87
N ARG A 409 -20.69 -8.66 -22.86
CA ARG A 409 -20.93 -10.01 -22.36
C ARG A 409 -20.86 -10.06 -20.84
N VAL A 410 -21.80 -10.74 -20.19
CA VAL A 410 -21.78 -11.00 -18.75
C VAL A 410 -20.85 -12.17 -18.44
N LEU A 411 -19.82 -11.91 -17.64
CA LEU A 411 -18.89 -12.93 -17.17
C LEU A 411 -19.35 -13.53 -15.84
N HIS A 412 -19.90 -12.67 -14.95
CA HIS A 412 -20.31 -13.05 -13.61
C HIS A 412 -21.43 -12.16 -13.06
N ARG A 413 -22.20 -12.72 -12.12
CA ARG A 413 -23.19 -11.99 -11.33
C ARG A 413 -23.28 -12.60 -9.94
N GLU A 414 -23.19 -11.77 -8.90
CA GLU A 414 -23.26 -12.22 -7.51
C GLU A 414 -24.11 -11.26 -6.68
N ARG A 415 -25.03 -11.80 -5.87
CA ARG A 415 -25.78 -11.02 -4.90
C ARG A 415 -25.08 -11.06 -3.55
N LEU A 416 -24.75 -9.88 -3.03
CA LEU A 416 -24.27 -9.75 -1.66
C LEU A 416 -25.45 -9.70 -0.70
N TRP A 417 -25.44 -10.57 0.31
CA TRP A 417 -26.54 -10.68 1.30
C TRP A 417 -26.50 -9.60 2.38
N THR A 418 -25.35 -8.95 2.53
CA THR A 418 -25.12 -7.88 3.51
C THR A 418 -25.04 -6.52 2.80
N ALA A 419 -25.27 -5.45 3.58
CA ALA A 419 -25.07 -4.11 3.06
C ALA A 419 -23.58 -3.84 2.85
N ALA A 420 -23.23 -3.25 1.71
CA ALA A 420 -21.92 -2.68 1.48
C ALA A 420 -21.87 -1.28 2.07
N LEU A 421 -20.97 -1.05 3.04
CA LEU A 421 -20.76 0.26 3.63
C LEU A 421 -19.64 1.01 2.88
N PRO A 422 -19.71 2.35 2.78
CA PRO A 422 -18.60 3.13 2.26
C PRO A 422 -17.31 2.83 3.00
N ASN A 423 -16.19 2.81 2.27
CA ASN A 423 -14.84 2.57 2.80
C ASN A 423 -14.65 1.22 3.53
N ARG A 424 -15.62 0.30 3.48
CA ARG A 424 -15.48 -1.10 3.90
C ARG A 424 -15.23 -1.98 2.69
N THR A 425 -14.37 -2.96 2.89
CA THR A 425 -13.94 -3.86 1.82
C THR A 425 -14.98 -4.92 1.53
N LEU A 426 -15.29 -5.07 0.26
CA LEU A 426 -16.07 -6.17 -0.30
C LEU A 426 -15.11 -7.12 -1.01
N ARG A 427 -15.56 -8.35 -1.21
CA ARG A 427 -14.82 -9.36 -1.96
C ARG A 427 -15.62 -9.78 -3.18
N LEU A 428 -14.92 -9.98 -4.28
CA LEU A 428 -15.43 -10.59 -5.50
C LEU A 428 -14.57 -11.84 -5.78
N PRO A 429 -15.14 -13.04 -5.84
CA PRO A 429 -14.39 -14.27 -6.11
C PRO A 429 -13.78 -14.24 -7.51
N ALA A 430 -12.76 -15.06 -7.76
CA ALA A 430 -12.12 -15.19 -9.06
C ALA A 430 -12.74 -16.26 -9.97
N CYS A 431 -13.90 -16.85 -9.62
CA CYS A 431 -14.48 -17.98 -10.35
C CYS A 431 -14.92 -17.66 -11.79
N TRP A 432 -14.84 -16.41 -12.24
CA TRP A 432 -15.21 -15.94 -13.56
C TRP A 432 -14.03 -15.59 -14.48
N THR A 433 -12.81 -15.57 -13.94
CA THR A 433 -11.62 -15.08 -14.66
C THR A 433 -11.29 -15.93 -15.89
N HIS A 434 -11.57 -17.23 -15.85
CA HIS A 434 -11.46 -18.15 -17.00
C HIS A 434 -12.34 -17.75 -18.21
N ARG A 435 -13.31 -16.85 -18.03
CA ARG A 435 -14.18 -16.32 -19.09
C ARG A 435 -13.70 -14.99 -19.65
N VAL A 436 -12.59 -14.45 -19.17
CA VAL A 436 -12.04 -13.20 -19.72
C VAL A 436 -11.43 -13.47 -21.08
N ASP A 437 -11.69 -12.58 -22.03
CA ASP A 437 -10.98 -12.52 -23.31
C ASP A 437 -9.70 -11.71 -23.14
N PRO A 438 -8.49 -12.32 -23.23
CA PRO A 438 -7.22 -11.62 -23.04
C PRO A 438 -6.91 -10.57 -24.13
N GLU A 439 -7.51 -10.72 -25.31
CA GLU A 439 -7.37 -9.78 -26.43
C GLU A 439 -8.54 -8.78 -26.48
N GLY A 440 -9.49 -8.91 -25.55
CA GLY A 440 -10.66 -8.06 -25.43
C GLY A 440 -10.37 -6.71 -24.79
N GLY A 441 -11.42 -5.88 -24.71
CA GLY A 441 -11.39 -4.61 -24.00
C GLY A 441 -11.35 -4.79 -22.47
N PRO A 442 -11.41 -3.67 -21.71
CA PRO A 442 -11.43 -3.72 -20.25
C PRO A 442 -12.61 -4.54 -19.72
N VAL A 443 -12.39 -5.19 -18.59
CA VAL A 443 -13.45 -5.84 -17.81
C VAL A 443 -14.02 -4.82 -16.83
N HIS A 444 -15.35 -4.69 -16.81
CA HIS A 444 -16.08 -3.76 -15.94
C HIS A 444 -16.77 -4.51 -14.81
N VAL A 445 -16.65 -3.98 -13.59
CA VAL A 445 -17.46 -4.38 -12.44
C VAL A 445 -18.44 -3.26 -12.11
N SER A 446 -19.73 -3.56 -12.15
CA SER A 446 -20.81 -2.63 -11.85
C SER A 446 -21.73 -3.18 -10.75
N VAL A 447 -22.55 -2.29 -10.18
CA VAL A 447 -23.63 -2.65 -9.27
C VAL A 447 -24.94 -2.49 -10.02
N LEU A 448 -25.76 -3.54 -10.05
CA LEU A 448 -27.12 -3.41 -10.58
C LEU A 448 -28.02 -2.65 -9.59
N PRO A 449 -28.95 -1.82 -10.09
CA PRO A 449 -29.93 -1.09 -9.28
C PRO A 449 -30.73 -1.99 -8.32
#